data_AF-A0AA43IHF0-F1
#
_entry.id   AF-A0AA43IHF0-F1
#
_cell.length_a   1.000
_cell.length_b   1.000
_cell.length_c   1.000
_cell.angle_alpha   90.00
_cell.angle_beta   90.00
_cell.angle_gamma   90.00
#
_symmetry.space_group_name_H-M   'P 1'
#
loop_
_entity.id
_entity.type
_entity.pdbx_description
1 polymer ?
#
loop_
_entity_poly.entity_id
_entity_poly.type
_entity_poly.pdbx_seq_one_letter_code
_entity_poly.pdbx_strand_id
1 'polypeptide(L)' 'MAQEHNIVHQYFKREFDETTILVKVNPIQFKGTEITILQDGKIQRRELEFDEGILEDLHADGFKAASALEFNIYLSGLR' A
#
# COMPACT_ATOMS: atom_id res chain seq x y z
N MET A 1 -1.77 4.23 -29.67
CA MET A 1 -1.24 3.48 -28.51
C MET A 1 -0.74 4.52 -27.50
N ALA A 2 -1.64 5.17 -26.75
CA ALA A 2 -1.28 6.35 -25.97
C ALA A 2 -2.07 6.38 -24.66
N GLN A 3 -1.76 5.50 -23.70
CA GLN A 3 -2.20 5.72 -22.31
C GLN A 3 -1.52 4.84 -21.23
N GLU A 4 -0.25 4.44 -21.38
CA GLU A 4 0.43 3.68 -20.30
C GLU A 4 1.30 4.54 -19.36
N HIS A 5 1.46 5.84 -19.63
CA HIS A 5 2.59 6.56 -19.04
C HIS A 5 2.36 7.29 -17.71
N ASN A 6 1.15 7.34 -17.13
CA ASN A 6 0.91 8.08 -15.88
C ASN A 6 -0.12 7.40 -14.95
N ILE A 7 0.15 6.16 -14.54
CA ILE A 7 -0.71 5.51 -13.53
C ILE A 7 -0.39 6.08 -12.15
N VAL A 8 -1.32 6.85 -11.59
CA VAL A 8 -1.25 7.33 -10.22
C VAL A 8 -1.64 6.19 -9.28
N HIS A 9 -0.65 5.66 -8.56
CA HIS A 9 -0.88 4.67 -7.53
C HIS A 9 -1.55 5.32 -6.32
N GLN A 10 -2.45 4.57 -5.69
CA GLN A 10 -3.07 4.99 -4.44
C GLN A 10 -2.38 4.28 -3.28
N TYR A 11 -2.21 5.00 -2.18
CA TYR A 11 -1.48 4.53 -1.02
C TYR A 11 -2.39 4.60 0.19
N PHE A 12 -2.36 3.54 0.97
CA PHE A 12 -3.22 3.35 2.13
C PHE A 12 -2.37 2.91 3.31
N LYS A 13 -2.72 3.36 4.51
CA LYS A 13 -2.09 2.97 5.77
C LYS A 13 -3.13 2.63 6.80
N ARG A 14 -2.84 1.60 7.58
CA ARG A 14 -3.54 1.30 8.82
C ARG A 14 -2.52 0.98 9.91
N GLU A 15 -2.72 1.62 11.05
CA GLU A 15 -1.90 1.43 12.24
C GLU A 15 -2.71 0.60 13.24
N PHE A 16 -2.07 -0.46 13.74
CA PHE A 16 -2.52 -1.31 14.83
C PHE A 16 -1.57 -1.13 16.01
N ASP A 17 -1.96 -1.60 17.20
CA ASP A 17 -1.15 -1.45 18.41
C ASP A 17 0.27 -2.04 18.28
N GLU A 18 0.42 -3.09 17.45
CA GLU A 18 1.69 -3.80 17.29
C GLU A 18 2.24 -3.79 15.85
N THR A 19 1.49 -3.30 14.88
CA THR A 19 1.90 -3.35 13.48
C THR A 19 1.42 -2.15 12.69
N THR A 20 2.16 -1.78 11.66
CA THR A 20 1.70 -0.81 10.66
C THR A 20 1.66 -1.48 9.31
N ILE A 21 0.51 -1.41 8.64
CA ILE A 21 0.33 -1.96 7.29
C ILE A 21 0.20 -0.78 6.32
N LEU A 22 1.01 -0.80 5.28
CA LEU A 22 0.96 0.12 4.15
C LEU A 22 0.66 -0.65 2.88
N VAL A 23 -0.30 -0.19 2.09
CA VAL A 23 -0.70 -0.82 0.84
C VAL A 23 -0.58 0.19 -0.28
N LYS A 24 0.16 -0.16 -1.33
CA LYS A 24 0.19 0.56 -2.61
C LYS A 24 -0.69 -0.19 -3.59
N VAL A 25 -1.70 0.46 -4.16
CA VAL A 25 -2.63 -0.12 -5.14
C VAL A 25 -2.46 0.59 -6.49
N ASN A 26 -2.32 -0.17 -7.56
CA ASN A 26 -2.50 0.30 -8.93
C ASN A 26 -3.98 0.14 -9.31
N PRO A 27 -4.74 1.24 -9.47
CA PRO A 27 -6.19 1.18 -9.71
C PRO A 27 -6.58 0.73 -11.13
N ILE A 28 -5.61 0.56 -12.04
CA ILE A 28 -5.85 0.13 -13.43
C ILE A 28 -5.55 -1.35 -13.60
N GLN A 29 -4.45 -1.82 -13.00
CA GLN A 29 -4.00 -3.20 -13.12
C GLN A 29 -4.46 -4.08 -11.95
N PHE A 30 -5.04 -3.48 -10.91
CA PHE A 30 -5.39 -4.13 -9.65
C PHE A 30 -4.25 -4.97 -9.08
N LYS A 31 -3.03 -4.44 -9.18
CA LYS A 31 -1.84 -5.01 -8.56
C LYS A 31 -1.31 -4.05 -7.53
N GLY A 32 -0.66 -4.59 -6.51
CA GLY A 32 -0.06 -3.74 -5.53
C GLY A 32 0.94 -4.42 -4.63
N THR A 33 1.46 -3.62 -3.72
CA THR A 33 2.50 -4.04 -2.80
C THR A 33 2.05 -3.69 -1.40
N GLU A 34 2.05 -4.67 -0.52
CA GLU A 34 1.82 -4.49 0.92
C GLU A 34 3.16 -4.53 1.66
N ILE A 35 3.31 -3.59 2.59
CA ILE A 35 4.41 -3.53 3.54
C ILE A 35 3.81 -3.63 4.95
N THR A 36 4.18 -4.67 5.67
CA THR A 36 3.85 -4.83 7.09
C THR A 36 5.09 -4.55 7.94
N ILE A 37 4.96 -3.63 8.88
CA ILE A 37 6.00 -3.24 9.83
C ILE A 37 5.59 -3.81 11.19
N LEU A 38 6.43 -4.66 11.76
CA LEU A 38 6.23 -5.24 13.09
C LEU A 38 6.92 -4.37 14.16
N GLN A 39 6.51 -4.49 15.43
CA GLN A 39 7.11 -3.74 16.56
C GLN A 39 8.62 -3.92 16.70
N ASP A 40 9.14 -5.09 16.35
CA ASP A 40 10.58 -5.39 16.38
C ASP A 40 11.35 -4.72 15.23
N GLY A 41 10.65 -3.94 14.40
CA GLY A 41 11.20 -3.30 13.23
C GLY A 41 11.39 -4.25 12.05
N LYS A 42 10.92 -5.49 12.06
CA LYS A 42 10.95 -6.31 10.84
C LYS A 42 9.94 -5.77 9.84
N ILE A 43 10.38 -5.70 8.58
CA ILE A 43 9.53 -5.33 7.45
C ILE A 43 9.26 -6.59 6.65
N GLN A 44 7.98 -6.87 6.42
CA GLN A 44 7.54 -7.89 5.49
C GLN A 44 6.93 -7.22 4.27
N ARG A 45 7.36 -7.63 3.08
CA ARG A 45 6.82 -7.14 1.80
C ARG A 45 6.14 -8.28 1.07
N ARG A 46 4.96 -8.00 0.53
CA ARG A 46 4.21 -8.93 -0.32
C ARG A 46 3.68 -8.19 -1.55
N GLU A 47 3.74 -8.82 -2.70
CA GLU A 47 3.01 -8.37 -3.89
C GLU A 47 1.64 -9.05 -3.87
N LEU A 48 0.60 -8.28 -4.19
CA LEU A 48 -0.80 -8.68 -4.14
C LEU A 48 -1.47 -8.38 -5.48
N GLU A 49 -2.41 -9.23 -5.85
CA GLU A 49 -3.38 -8.98 -6.91
C GLU A 49 -4.74 -8.77 -6.23
N PHE A 50 -5.47 -7.80 -6.73
CA PHE A 50 -6.71 -7.31 -6.17
C PHE A 50 -7.82 -7.38 -7.21
N ASP A 51 -9.06 -7.26 -6.73
CA ASP A 51 -10.23 -7.08 -7.57
C ASP A 51 -10.64 -5.61 -7.61
N GLU A 52 -11.63 -5.28 -8.44
CA GLU A 52 -12.11 -3.91 -8.65
C GLU A 52 -12.62 -3.21 -7.38
N GLY A 53 -13.06 -4.00 -6.39
CA GLY A 53 -13.59 -3.52 -5.11
C GLY A 53 -12.55 -3.11 -4.06
N ILE A 54 -11.25 -3.31 -4.32
CA ILE A 54 -10.21 -3.16 -3.29
C ILE A 54 -10.19 -1.79 -2.59
N LEU A 55 -10.50 -0.71 -3.31
CA LEU A 55 -10.50 0.63 -2.73
C LEU A 55 -11.62 0.81 -1.71
N GLU A 56 -12.78 0.20 -1.98
CA GLU A 56 -13.93 0.22 -1.07
C GLU A 56 -13.66 -0.69 0.13
N ASP A 57 -13.07 -1.87 -0.11
CA ASP A 57 -12.69 -2.81 0.95
C ASP A 57 -11.67 -2.20 1.91
N LEU A 58 -10.60 -1.59 1.39
CA LEU A 58 -9.59 -0.92 2.22
C LEU A 58 -10.21 0.21 3.05
N HIS A 59 -11.13 0.98 2.46
CA HIS A 59 -11.83 2.03 3.20
C HIS A 59 -12.76 1.46 4.28
N ALA A 60 -13.50 0.39 3.97
CA ALA A 60 -14.37 -0.30 4.92
C ALA A 60 -13.57 -0.94 6.07
N ASP A 61 -12.36 -1.43 5.77
CA ASP A 61 -11.38 -1.92 6.74
C ASP A 61 -10.72 -0.80 7.55
N GLY A 62 -11.04 0.47 7.29
CA GLY A 62 -10.52 1.61 8.05
C GLY A 62 -9.07 1.97 7.71
N PHE A 63 -8.56 1.55 6.55
CA PHE A 63 -7.33 2.12 6.02
C PHE A 63 -7.56 3.58 5.65
N LYS A 64 -6.55 4.41 5.93
CA LYS A 64 -6.54 5.83 5.61
C LYS A 64 -5.63 6.07 4.42
N ALA A 65 -5.93 7.10 3.63
CA ALA A 65 -5.04 7.54 2.58
C ALA A 65 -3.67 7.91 3.16
N ALA A 66 -2.61 7.41 2.54
CA ALA A 66 -1.23 7.60 2.95
C ALA A 66 -0.44 8.31 1.84
N SER A 67 0.74 8.80 2.19
CA SER A 67 1.63 9.43 1.20
C SER A 67 2.50 8.39 0.50
N ALA A 68 2.76 8.60 -0.79
CA ALA A 68 3.73 7.80 -1.53
C ALA A 68 5.14 7.86 -0.92
N LEU A 69 5.49 9.01 -0.31
CA LEU A 69 6.78 9.21 0.35
C LEU A 69 6.93 8.28 1.56
N GLU A 70 5.93 8.21 2.42
CA GLU A 70 5.92 7.33 3.59
C GLU A 70 6.10 5.87 3.17
N PHE A 71 5.33 5.41 2.18
CA PHE A 71 5.47 4.06 1.63
C PHE A 71 6.90 3.80 1.13
N ASN A 72 7.48 4.74 0.38
CA ASN A 72 8.80 4.58 -0.21
C ASN A 72 9.93 4.57 0.82
N ILE A 73 9.81 5.34 1.91
CA ILE A 73 10.77 5.30 3.03
C ILE A 73 10.88 3.88 3.58
N TYR A 74 9.73 3.27 3.90
CA TYR A 74 9.70 1.88 4.38
C TYR A 74 10.11 0.87 3.32
N LEU A 75 9.76 1.09 2.05
CA LEU A 75 10.17 0.24 0.93
C LEU A 75 11.70 0.22 0.76
N SER A 76 12.36 1.36 0.92
CA SER A 76 13.82 1.50 0.80
C SER A 76 14.57 1.00 2.04
N GLY A 77 13.87 0.71 3.15
CA GLY A 77 14.49 0.34 4.42
C GLY A 77 15.24 1.49 5.10
N LEU A 78 15.06 2.72 4.63
CA LEU A 78 15.57 3.93 5.27
C LEU A 78 14.61 4.24 6.42
N ARG A 79 15.11 4.31 7.65
CA ARG A 79 14.35 4.65 8.85
C ARG A 79 15.05 5.78 9.60
#